data_AF-A0A373PYC9-F1
#
_entry.id   AF-A0A373PYC9-F1
#
_cell.length_a   1.000
_cell.length_b   1.000
_cell.length_c   1.000
_cell.angle_alpha   90.00
_cell.angle_beta   90.00
_cell.angle_gamma   90.00
#
_symmetry.space_group_name_H-M   'P 1'
#
loop_
_entity.id
_entity.type
_entity.pdbx_description
1 polymer ?
#
loop_
_entity_poly.entity_id
_entity_poly.type
_entity_poly.pdbx_seq_one_letter_code
_entity_poly.pdbx_strand_id
1 'polypeptide(L)' 'MTKNLYCVVGESGSGKDTIVNYMCNRYGYTKVISNTTRPIRTNDENDKFNHIFSMLNNI' A
#
# COMPACT_ATOMS: atom_id res chain seq x y z
N MET A 1 -24.94 7.63 -3.35
CA MET A 1 -23.99 6.51 -3.56
C MET A 1 -22.99 6.54 -2.42
N THR A 2 -22.83 5.45 -1.67
CA THR A 2 -21.92 5.41 -0.50
C THR A 2 -20.48 5.18 -0.96
N LYS A 3 -19.53 5.90 -0.35
CA LYS A 3 -18.10 5.68 -0.56
C LYS A 3 -17.61 4.67 0.47
N ASN A 4 -17.49 3.41 0.06
CA ASN A 4 -17.05 2.32 0.94
C ASN A 4 -15.51 2.24 0.98
N LEU A 5 -14.96 1.97 2.16
CA LEU A 5 -13.54 1.70 2.37
C LEU A 5 -13.35 0.20 2.64
N TYR A 6 -12.46 -0.43 1.89
CA TYR A 6 -12.13 -1.85 2.05
C TYR A 6 -10.72 -1.99 2.63
N CYS A 7 -10.57 -2.84 3.65
CA CYS A 7 -9.29 -3.13 4.30
C CYS A 7 -8.95 -4.60 4.12
N VAL A 8 -7.76 -4.89 3.58
CA VAL A 8 -7.25 -6.26 3.38
C VAL A 8 -6.16 -6.52 4.42
N VAL A 9 -6.38 -7.50 5.30
CA VAL A 9 -5.48 -7.85 6.41
C VAL A 9 -5.08 -9.33 6.33
N GLY A 10 -3.90 -9.66 6.83
CA GLY A 10 -3.33 -11.01 6.78
C GLY A 10 -1.82 -11.03 6.93
N GLU A 11 -1.25 -12.22 7.13
CA GLU A 11 0.19 -12.44 7.34
C GLU A 11 1.05 -11.91 6.19
N SER A 12 2.31 -11.58 6.46
CA SER A 12 3.25 -11.14 5.41
C SER A 12 3.37 -12.20 4.31
N GLY A 13 3.46 -11.78 3.04
CA GLY A 13 3.51 -12.72 1.91
C GLY A 13 2.18 -13.39 1.54
N SER A 14 1.07 -13.14 2.22
CA SER A 14 -0.24 -13.78 1.95
C SER A 14 -0.97 -13.27 0.69
N GLY A 15 -0.30 -12.54 -0.21
CA GLY A 15 -0.92 -12.02 -1.45
C GLY A 15 -1.84 -10.79 -1.29
N LYS A 16 -1.73 -10.04 -0.18
CA LYS A 16 -2.54 -8.82 0.05
C LYS A 16 -2.41 -7.80 -1.06
N ASP A 17 -1.18 -7.52 -1.51
CA ASP A 17 -0.96 -6.58 -2.61
C ASP A 17 -1.51 -7.10 -3.94
N THR A 18 -1.42 -8.41 -4.18
CA THR A 18 -1.96 -9.06 -5.38
C THR A 18 -3.46 -8.81 -5.52
N ILE A 19 -4.24 -9.05 -4.46
CA ILE A 19 -5.68 -8.84 -4.52
C ILE A 19 -6.06 -7.36 -4.64
N VAL A 20 -5.36 -6.46 -3.92
CA VAL A 20 -5.61 -5.02 -4.03
C VAL A 20 -5.32 -4.51 -5.45
N ASN A 21 -4.20 -4.93 -6.04
CA ASN A 21 -3.83 -4.52 -7.40
C ASN A 21 -4.81 -5.08 -8.44
N TYR A 22 -5.26 -6.33 -8.29
CA TYR A 22 -6.31 -6.91 -9.14
C TYR A 22 -7.60 -6.09 -9.08
N MET A 23 -8.02 -5.70 -7.87
CA MET A 23 -9.25 -4.91 -7.67
C MET A 23 -9.14 -3.55 -8.35
N CYS A 24 -8.00 -2.86 -8.20
CA CYS A 24 -7.76 -1.57 -8.85
C CYS A 24 -7.78 -1.70 -10.38
N ASN A 25 -7.03 -2.68 -10.92
CA ASN A 25 -6.86 -2.83 -12.36
C ASN A 25 -8.14 -3.32 -13.07
N ARG A 26 -8.90 -4.23 -12.44
CA ARG A 26 -10.06 -4.85 -13.09
C ARG A 26 -11.37 -4.11 -12.85
N TYR A 27 -11.55 -3.52 -11.68
CA TYR A 27 -12.82 -2.90 -11.29
C TYR A 27 -12.73 -1.39 -11.06
N GLY A 28 -11.57 -0.77 -11.30
CA GLY A 28 -11.40 0.67 -11.18
C GLY A 28 -11.37 1.20 -9.75
N TYR A 29 -11.08 0.33 -8.76
CA TYR A 29 -10.84 0.79 -7.40
C TYR A 29 -9.58 1.66 -7.31
N THR A 30 -9.55 2.56 -6.32
CA THR A 30 -8.39 3.41 -6.04
C THR A 30 -7.69 2.93 -4.78
N LYS A 31 -6.40 2.61 -4.87
CA LYS A 31 -5.56 2.28 -3.72
C LYS A 31 -5.32 3.55 -2.89
N VAL A 32 -5.49 3.46 -1.58
CA VAL A 32 -5.17 4.55 -0.66
C VAL A 32 -3.69 4.46 -0.32
N ILE A 33 -2.92 5.46 -0.71
CA ILE A 33 -1.49 5.57 -0.38
C ILE A 33 -1.37 6.09 1.05
N SER A 34 -0.67 5.35 1.91
CA SER A 34 -0.46 5.77 3.31
C SER A 34 0.90 6.42 3.51
N ASN A 35 0.99 7.33 4.49
CA ASN A 35 2.27 7.92 4.91
C ASN A 35 2.97 6.99 5.91
N THR A 36 4.29 6.87 5.81
CA THR A 36 5.09 6.09 6.74
C THR A 36 6.43 6.76 7.02
N THR A 37 6.91 6.65 8.25
CA THR A 37 8.27 7.06 8.66
C THR A 37 9.25 5.89 8.66
N ARG A 38 8.76 4.66 8.48
CA ARG A 38 9.60 3.46 8.33
C ARG A 38 10.49 3.58 7.08
N PRO A 39 11.71 3.00 7.08
CA PRO A 39 12.54 2.94 5.88
C PRO A 39 11.92 2.03 4.81
N ILE A 40 12.22 2.31 3.54
CA ILE A 40 11.84 1.45 2.40
C ILE A 40 12.46 0.06 2.59
N ARG A 41 11.70 -1.00 2.35
CA ARG A 41 12.24 -2.37 2.38
C ARG A 41 13.24 -2.57 1.24
N THR A 42 14.47 -2.95 1.56
CA THR A 42 15.54 -3.19 0.58
C THR A 42 15.21 -4.29 -0.42
N ASN A 43 14.37 -5.26 -0.03
CA ASN A 43 14.03 -6.43 -0.85
C ASN A 43 12.65 -6.32 -1.53
N ASP A 44 12.04 -5.14 -1.53
CA ASP A 44 10.73 -4.91 -2.15
C ASP A 44 10.73 -3.59 -2.91
N GLU A 45 11.08 -3.66 -4.19
CA GLU A 45 11.14 -2.50 -5.09
C GLU A 45 9.78 -1.81 -5.26
N ASN A 46 8.68 -2.51 -4.98
CA ASN A 46 7.33 -1.99 -5.10
C ASN A 46 6.83 -1.27 -3.85
N ASP A 47 7.53 -1.40 -2.71
CA ASP A 47 7.17 -0.76 -1.44
C ASP A 47 7.09 0.77 -1.59
N LYS A 48 7.93 1.36 -2.46
CA LYS A 48 7.95 2.79 -2.79
C LYS A 48 6.67 3.32 -3.44
N PHE A 49 5.86 2.45 -4.05
CA PHE A 49 4.61 2.83 -4.69
C PHE A 49 3.39 2.68 -3.77
N ASN A 50 3.56 2.00 -2.64
CA ASN A 50 2.47 1.74 -1.70
C ASN A 50 2.37 2.82 -0.61
N HIS A 51 3.46 3.53 -0.35
CA HIS A 51 3.54 4.51 0.72
C HIS A 51 4.27 5.77 0.29
N ILE A 52 3.90 6.88 0.91
CA ILE A 52 4.72 8.09 0.93
C ILE A 52 5.68 7.96 2.11
N PHE A 53 6.97 8.05 1.84
CA PHE A 53 8.02 7.91 2.83
C PHE A 53 8.46 9.28 3.32
N SER A 54 8.12 9.62 4.56
CA SER A 54 8.64 10.81 5.23
C SER A 54 9.90 10.40 5.98
N MET A 55 11.08 10.64 5.39
CA MET A 55 12.32 10.48 6.14
C MET A 55 12.32 11.50 7.28
N LEU A 56 12.38 11.02 8.52
CA LEU A 56 12.74 11.85 9.67
C LEU A 56 14.22 12.21 9.50
N ASN A 57 14.50 13.31 8.81
CA ASN A 57 15.79 13.97 8.89
C ASN A 57 15.89 14.51 10.32
N ASN A 58 16.71 13.87 11.16
CA ASN A 58 17.06 14.41 12.47
C ASN A 58 17.77 15.76 12.23
N ILE A 59 17.05 16.84 12.50
CA ILE A 59 17.59 18.20 12.67
C ILE A 59 18.20 18.27 14.07
#